data_AF-A0A800D9U4-F1
#
_entry.id   AF-A0A800D9U4-F1
#
_cell.length_a   1.000
_cell.length_b   1.000
_cell.length_c   1.000
_cell.angle_alpha   90.00
_cell.angle_beta   90.00
_cell.angle_gamma   90.00
#
_symmetry.space_group_name_H-M   'P 1'
#
loop_
_entity.id
_entity.type
_entity.pdbx_description
1 polymer ?
#
loop_
_entity_poly.entity_id
_entity_poly.type
_entity_poly.pdbx_seq_one_letter_code
_entity_poly.pdbx_strand_id
1 'polypeptide(L)'
;MESLWIAFGVFVAALVPLLIVERWIHRHLQGVALLLTGDPEMAVWLYALPLLPGVLLHEMSHALTAWFLGVRVGRVSVLPRRQGDRIQLGFVPVERAGPAQTAVIGLAPLVVGCLALLF
;
A
#
# COMPACT_ATOMS: atom_id res chain seq x y z
N MET A 1 -26.52 12.78 13.38
CA MET A 1 -26.39 12.70 11.91
C MET A 1 -25.48 13.79 11.35
N GLU A 2 -25.63 15.05 11.76
CA GLU A 2 -24.79 16.16 11.26
C GLU A 2 -23.29 15.99 11.56
N SER A 3 -22.94 15.47 12.73
CA SER A 3 -21.56 15.17 13.12
C SER A 3 -20.87 14.14 12.21
N LEU A 4 -21.62 13.17 11.68
CA LEU A 4 -21.08 12.12 10.81
C LEU A 4 -20.68 12.68 9.44
N TRP A 5 -21.50 13.58 8.89
CA TRP A 5 -21.22 14.24 7.61
C TRP A 5 -19.99 15.14 7.69
N ILE A 6 -19.82 15.85 8.81
CA ILE A 6 -18.63 16.66 9.05
C ILE A 6 -17.38 15.76 9.15
N ALA A 7 -17.45 14.67 9.92
CA ALA A 7 -16.33 13.73 10.04
C ALA A 7 -15.95 13.11 8.69
N PHE A 8 -16.95 12.71 7.89
CA PHE A 8 -16.72 12.19 6.55
C PHE A 8 -16.10 13.24 5.62
N GLY A 9 -16.58 14.48 5.66
CA GLY A 9 -16.01 15.59 4.90
C GLY A 9 -14.55 15.85 5.25
N VAL A 10 -14.21 15.85 6.53
CA VAL A 10 -12.82 15.99 7.01
C VAL A 10 -11.95 14.81 6.56
N PHE A 11 -12.46 13.58 6.64
CA PHE A 11 -11.74 12.40 6.16
C PHE A 11 -11.40 12.50 4.67
N VAL A 12 -12.38 12.83 3.82
CA VAL A 12 -12.14 12.99 2.37
C VAL A 12 -11.18 14.14 2.10
N ALA A 13 -11.34 15.26 2.80
CA ALA A 13 -10.46 16.43 2.68
C ALA A 13 -9.02 16.14 3.13
N ALA A 14 -8.80 15.20 4.07
CA ALA A 14 -7.47 14.75 4.46
C ALA A 14 -6.88 13.72 3.48
N LEU A 15 -7.73 12.84 2.93
CA LEU A 15 -7.31 11.78 2.01
C LEU A 15 -6.78 12.35 0.68
N VAL A 16 -7.42 13.40 0.14
CA VAL A 16 -7.01 13.97 -1.15
C VAL A 16 -5.58 14.55 -1.12
N PRO A 17 -5.20 15.43 -0.19
CA PRO A 17 -3.82 15.88 -0.03
C PRO A 17 -2.85 14.74 0.23
N LEU A 18 -3.25 13.77 1.07
CA LEU A 18 -2.41 12.60 1.36
C LEU A 18 -2.08 11.83 0.08
N LEU A 19 -3.07 11.58 -0.78
CA LEU A 19 -2.87 10.91 -2.08
C LEU A 19 -1.98 11.73 -3.03
N ILE A 20 -2.07 13.06 -3.01
CA ILE A 20 -1.21 13.92 -3.83
C ILE A 20 0.23 13.86 -3.33
N VAL A 21 0.43 13.99 -2.02
CA VAL A 21 1.75 13.98 -1.38
C VAL A 21 2.41 12.62 -1.51
N GLU A 22 1.67 11.53 -1.30
CA GLU A 22 2.14 10.16 -1.53
C GLU A 22 2.68 10.01 -2.96
N ARG A 23 1.87 10.32 -3.98
CA ARG A 23 2.30 10.25 -5.39
C ARG A 23 3.47 11.17 -5.71
N TRP A 24 3.58 12.32 -5.04
CA TRP A 24 4.71 13.23 -5.21
C TRP A 24 5.98 12.62 -4.62
N ILE A 25 5.92 12.12 -3.38
CA ILE A 25 7.04 11.48 -2.68
C ILE A 25 7.54 10.27 -3.47
N HIS A 26 6.66 9.35 -3.88
CA HIS A 26 7.09 8.13 -4.59
C HIS A 26 7.78 8.46 -5.92
N ARG A 27 7.27 9.42 -6.69
CA ARG A 27 7.91 9.86 -7.94
C ARG A 27 9.28 10.49 -7.70
N HIS A 28 9.42 11.32 -6.67
CA HIS A 28 10.70 11.97 -6.37
C HIS A 28 11.71 10.98 -5.78
N LEU A 29 11.29 10.08 -4.90
CA LEU A 29 12.17 9.03 -4.36
C LEU A 29 12.69 8.12 -5.48
N GLN A 30 11.83 7.69 -6.40
CA GLN A 30 12.25 6.89 -7.56
C GLN A 30 13.17 7.68 -8.49
N GLY A 31 12.85 8.94 -8.77
CA GLY A 31 13.68 9.82 -9.60
C GLY A 31 15.07 10.07 -9.00
N VAL A 32 15.13 10.37 -7.71
CA VAL A 32 16.40 10.53 -6.97
C VAL A 32 17.17 9.22 -6.94
N ALA A 33 16.51 8.09 -6.66
CA ALA A 33 17.17 6.79 -6.68
C ALA A 33 17.77 6.46 -8.05
N LEU A 34 17.07 6.78 -9.14
CA LEU A 34 17.56 6.60 -10.50
C LEU A 34 18.74 7.52 -10.83
N LEU A 35 18.68 8.79 -10.43
CA LEU A 35 19.78 9.73 -10.63
C LEU A 35 21.04 9.36 -9.83
N LEU A 36 20.88 8.81 -8.63
CA LEU A 36 22.00 8.39 -7.78
C LEU A 36 22.66 7.10 -8.27
N THR A 37 21.87 6.13 -8.72
CA THR A 37 22.38 4.81 -9.11
C THR A 37 22.81 4.75 -10.57
N GLY A 38 22.17 5.53 -11.45
CA GLY A 38 22.35 5.46 -12.91
C GLY A 38 21.83 4.16 -13.54
N ASP A 39 21.42 3.20 -12.72
CA ASP A 39 20.93 1.89 -13.13
C ASP A 39 19.47 1.69 -12.68
N PRO A 40 18.55 1.39 -13.60
CA PRO A 40 17.13 1.29 -13.27
C PRO A 40 16.75 0.14 -12.32
N GLU A 41 17.57 -0.91 -12.21
CA GLU A 41 17.33 -2.03 -11.31
C GLU A 41 17.80 -1.69 -9.89
N MET A 42 18.99 -1.12 -9.77
CA MET A 42 19.55 -0.67 -8.49
C MET A 42 18.74 0.49 -7.89
N ALA A 43 18.18 1.37 -8.72
CA ALA A 43 17.24 2.41 -8.31
C ALA A 43 16.00 1.84 -7.61
N VAL A 44 15.45 0.73 -8.13
CA VAL A 44 14.28 0.07 -7.54
C VAL A 44 14.60 -0.46 -6.16
N TRP A 45 15.77 -1.07 -5.98
CA TRP A 45 16.21 -1.56 -4.66
C TRP A 45 16.45 -0.43 -3.67
N LEU A 46 17.13 0.64 -4.10
CA LEU A 46 17.40 1.81 -3.26
C LEU A 46 16.10 2.49 -2.82
N TYR A 47 15.11 2.56 -3.69
CA TYR A 47 13.76 3.04 -3.39
C TYR A 47 12.97 2.07 -2.50
N ALA A 48 13.02 0.76 -2.76
CA ALA A 48 12.18 -0.21 -2.07
C ALA A 48 12.64 -0.49 -0.63
N LEU A 49 13.95 -0.54 -0.38
CA LEU A 49 14.51 -0.94 0.92
C LEU A 49 13.93 -0.13 2.11
N PRO A 50 13.87 1.21 2.08
CA PRO A 50 13.25 1.99 3.16
C PRO A 50 11.75 1.76 3.30
N LEU A 51 11.07 1.38 2.21
CA LEU A 51 9.62 1.18 2.16
C LEU A 51 9.21 -0.25 2.56
N LEU A 52 10.13 -1.21 2.55
CA LEU A 52 9.86 -2.62 2.81
C LEU A 52 9.09 -2.88 4.12
N PRO A 53 9.39 -2.23 5.27
CA PRO A 53 8.61 -2.46 6.49
C PRO A 53 7.12 -2.12 6.31
N GLY A 54 6.84 -1.01 5.61
CA GLY A 54 5.48 -0.58 5.29
C GLY A 54 4.80 -1.50 4.28
N VAL A 55 5.51 -1.92 3.24
CA VAL A 55 4.99 -2.88 2.24
C VAL A 55 4.67 -4.22 2.92
N LEU A 56 5.55 -4.72 3.79
CA LEU A 56 5.31 -5.94 4.54
C LEU A 56 4.03 -5.82 5.39
N LEU A 57 3.91 -4.74 6.17
CA LEU A 57 2.72 -4.50 6.99
C LEU A 57 1.45 -4.42 6.13
N HIS A 58 1.53 -3.75 4.98
CA HIS A 58 0.42 -3.60 4.04
C HIS A 58 -0.06 -4.96 3.51
N GLU A 59 0.86 -5.74 2.96
CA GLU A 59 0.56 -7.05 2.37
C GLU A 59 0.11 -8.05 3.45
N MET A 60 0.71 -8.03 4.64
CA MET A 60 0.27 -8.87 5.76
C MET A 60 -1.13 -8.50 6.24
N SER A 61 -1.51 -7.22 6.22
CA SER A 61 -2.85 -6.79 6.59
C SER A 61 -3.92 -7.38 5.66
N HIS A 62 -3.64 -7.38 4.34
CA HIS A 62 -4.49 -8.06 3.37
C HIS A 62 -4.56 -9.57 3.63
N ALA A 63 -3.41 -10.23 3.80
CA ALA A 63 -3.34 -11.68 3.99
C ALA A 63 -4.07 -12.12 5.27
N LEU A 64 -3.86 -11.43 6.39
CA LEU A 64 -4.51 -11.73 7.67
C LEU A 64 -6.03 -11.53 7.57
N THR A 65 -6.47 -10.44 6.96
CA THR A 65 -7.91 -10.14 6.82
C THR A 65 -8.58 -11.13 5.88
N ALA A 66 -7.94 -11.48 4.77
CA ALA A 66 -8.43 -12.50 3.85
C ALA A 66 -8.53 -13.86 4.55
N TRP A 67 -7.52 -14.23 5.34
CA TRP A 67 -7.53 -15.45 6.14
C TRP A 67 -8.68 -15.48 7.16
N PHE A 68 -8.90 -14.39 7.91
CA PHE A 68 -10.03 -14.26 8.84
C PHE A 68 -11.39 -14.36 8.15
N LEU A 69 -11.49 -13.87 6.91
CA LEU A 69 -12.72 -13.94 6.10
C LEU A 69 -12.87 -15.26 5.34
N GLY A 70 -11.96 -16.23 5.54
CA GLY A 70 -11.98 -17.53 4.86
C GLY A 70 -11.66 -17.45 3.36
N VAL A 71 -11.07 -16.35 2.90
CA VAL A 71 -10.66 -16.15 1.51
C VAL A 71 -9.25 -16.71 1.31
N ARG A 72 -9.06 -17.48 0.24
CA ARG A 72 -7.75 -18.07 -0.08
C ARG A 72 -6.77 -16.99 -0.50
N VAL A 73 -5.63 -16.99 0.16
CA VAL A 73 -4.48 -16.11 -0.13
C VAL A 73 -3.46 -16.91 -0.91
N GLY A 74 -3.03 -16.40 -2.06
CA GLY A 74 -1.97 -17.01 -2.85
C GLY A 74 -0.58 -16.71 -2.30
N ARG A 75 0.45 -16.86 -3.14
CA ARG A 75 1.83 -16.59 -2.72
C ARG A 75 2.06 -15.09 -2.55
N VAL A 76 2.30 -14.68 -1.30
CA VAL A 76 2.72 -13.32 -0.95
C VAL A 76 4.14 -13.07 -1.47
N SER A 77 4.32 -11.96 -2.18
CA SER A 77 5.64 -11.47 -2.59
C SER A 77 5.84 -10.06 -2.03
N VAL A 78 6.91 -9.86 -1.26
CA VAL A 78 7.28 -8.55 -0.68
C VAL A 78 8.52 -7.98 -1.37
N LEU A 79 9.08 -8.72 -2.32
CA LEU A 79 10.27 -8.31 -3.06
C LEU A 79 9.88 -7.39 -4.22
N PRO A 80 10.57 -6.25 -4.37
CA PRO A 80 10.30 -5.33 -5.45
C PRO A 80 10.68 -6.00 -6.78
N ARG A 81 9.83 -5.84 -7.78
CA ARG A 81 10.08 -6.28 -9.16
C ARG A 81 9.65 -5.22 -10.14
N ARG A 82 10.44 -5.07 -11.20
CA ARG A 82 10.08 -4.22 -12.33
C ARG A 82 9.19 -5.01 -13.29
N GLN A 83 8.00 -4.50 -13.58
CA GLN A 83 7.11 -4.98 -14.64
C GLN A 83 7.03 -3.94 -15.75
N GLY A 84 7.98 -3.99 -16.69
CA GLY A 84 8.07 -3.03 -17.80
C GLY A 84 8.31 -1.61 -17.29
N ASP A 85 7.32 -0.73 -17.47
CA ASP A 85 7.35 0.67 -17.04
C ASP A 85 6.79 0.89 -15.62
N ARG A 86 6.29 -0.17 -14.98
CA ARG A 86 5.72 -0.11 -13.62
C ARG A 86 6.63 -0.79 -12.62
N ILE A 87 6.73 -0.20 -11.42
CA ILE A 87 7.43 -0.79 -10.28
C ILE A 87 6.38 -1.42 -9.38
N GLN A 88 6.51 -2.73 -9.15
CA GLN A 88 5.70 -3.46 -8.18
C GLN A 88 6.54 -3.70 -6.93
N LEU A 89 6.16 -3.09 -5.81
CA LEU A 89 6.89 -3.22 -4.54
C LEU A 89 6.56 -4.52 -3.80
N GLY A 90 5.29 -4.92 -3.84
CA GLY A 90 4.76 -6.11 -3.21
C GLY A 90 3.47 -6.54 -3.94
N PHE A 91 3.06 -7.78 -3.69
CA PHE A 91 1.80 -8.31 -4.18
C PHE A 91 1.32 -9.49 -3.35
N VAL A 92 0.10 -9.39 -2.83
CA VAL A 92 -0.68 -10.51 -2.29
C VAL A 92 -1.85 -10.81 -3.22
N PRO A 93 -1.79 -11.89 -4.01
CA PRO A 93 -2.95 -12.34 -4.75
C PRO A 93 -4.02 -12.85 -3.78
N VAL A 94 -5.16 -12.16 -3.76
CA VAL A 94 -6.36 -12.62 -3.08
C VAL A 94 -7.26 -13.27 -4.12
N GLU A 95 -7.69 -14.52 -3.89
CA GLU A 95 -8.65 -15.18 -4.78
C GLU A 95 -9.99 -14.42 -4.83
N ARG A 96 -10.84 -14.72 -5.84
CA ARG A 96 -12.12 -14.03 -6.04
C ARG A 96 -12.99 -14.10 -4.76
N ALA A 97 -13.03 -12.98 -4.05
CA ALA A 97 -13.86 -12.74 -2.90
C ALA A 97 -15.15 -12.00 -3.32
N GLY A 98 -16.22 -12.12 -2.52
CA GLY A 98 -17.42 -11.30 -2.74
C GLY A 98 -17.12 -9.79 -2.62
N PRO A 99 -18.02 -8.91 -3.09
CA PRO A 99 -17.80 -7.45 -3.03
C PRO A 99 -17.51 -6.93 -1.62
N ALA A 100 -18.25 -7.43 -0.62
CA ALA A 100 -18.07 -7.05 0.78
C ALA A 100 -16.71 -7.52 1.34
N GLN A 101 -16.34 -8.79 1.10
CA GLN A 101 -15.04 -9.31 1.51
C GLN A 101 -13.89 -8.55 0.85
N THR A 102 -14.01 -8.25 -0.44
CA THR A 102 -13.03 -7.44 -1.18
C THR A 102 -12.87 -6.04 -0.58
N ALA A 103 -13.98 -5.38 -0.23
CA ALA A 103 -13.94 -4.07 0.40
C ALA A 103 -13.25 -4.11 1.78
N VAL A 104 -13.58 -5.10 2.61
CA VAL A 104 -12.98 -5.26 3.95
C VAL A 104 -11.48 -5.57 3.85
N ILE A 105 -11.08 -6.48 2.96
CA ILE A 105 -9.68 -6.79 2.71
C ILE A 105 -8.95 -5.55 2.20
N GLY A 106 -9.56 -4.79 1.28
CA GLY A 106 -9.00 -3.55 0.73
C GLY A 106 -8.77 -2.45 1.78
N LEU A 107 -9.66 -2.36 2.77
CA LEU A 107 -9.55 -1.37 3.85
C LEU A 107 -8.57 -1.78 4.96
N ALA A 108 -8.22 -3.05 5.07
CA ALA A 108 -7.40 -3.56 6.17
C ALA A 108 -6.05 -2.85 6.33
N PRO A 109 -5.25 -2.62 5.28
CA PRO A 109 -3.96 -1.94 5.43
C PRO A 109 -4.09 -0.50 5.92
N LEU A 110 -5.16 0.20 5.56
CA LEU A 110 -5.41 1.57 6.04
C LEU A 110 -5.64 1.55 7.55
N VAL A 111 -6.49 0.65 8.04
CA VAL A 111 -6.79 0.52 9.48
C VAL A 111 -5.55 0.09 10.25
N VAL A 112 -4.85 -0.96 9.78
CA VAL A 112 -3.64 -1.46 10.44
C VAL A 112 -2.52 -0.41 10.43
N GLY A 113 -2.34 0.30 9.32
CA GLY A 113 -1.36 1.38 9.21
C GLY A 113 -1.65 2.53 10.17
N CYS A 114 -2.91 2.95 10.29
CA CYS A 114 -3.30 3.96 11.28
C CYS A 114 -3.03 3.50 12.71
N LEU A 115 -3.35 2.24 13.05
CA LEU A 115 -3.07 1.68 14.37
C LEU A 115 -1.56 1.63 14.64
N ALA A 116 -0.76 1.18 13.68
CA ALA A 116 0.69 1.09 13.84
C ALA A 116 1.40 2.45 14.01
N LEU A 117 0.78 3.55 13.60
CA LEU A 117 1.31 4.90 13.81
C LEU A 117 0.91 5.53 15.15
N LEU A 118 -0.16 5.02 15.78
CA LEU A 118 -0.69 5.55 17.04
C LEU A 118 -0.02 4.95 18.28
N PHE A 119 0.66 3.82 18.13
CA PHE A 119 1.37 3.08 19.20
C PHE A 119 2.87 3.01 18.90
#